data_AF-A0A8D8YR90-F1
#
_entry.id   AF-A0A8D8YR90-F1
#
_cell.length_a   1.000
_cell.length_b   1.000
_cell.length_c   1.000
_cell.angle_alpha   90.00
_cell.angle_beta   90.00
_cell.angle_gamma   90.00
#
_symmetry.space_group_name_H-M   'P 1'
#
loop_
_entity.id
_entity.type
_entity.pdbx_description
1 polymer ?
#
loop_
_entity_poly.entity_id
_entity_poly.type
_entity_poly.pdbx_seq_one_letter_code
_entity_poly.pdbx_strand_id
1 'polypeptide(L)'
;MEILLNDTNNSINISKSIFNCKFNKLLVHQVIISFLVNNRSGNKSQKNKSEVSGSNKKPWRQKGTGRARSGSLKSPIWRSGGVTFTSKFKKYHQKINKKMYRGAIKCIFSELIRQKRLIVFNNFSINSPKTNVLLNKIKNI
;
A
#
# COMPACT_ATOMS: atom_id res chain seq x y z
N MET A 1 -28.61 3.36 17.52
CA MET A 1 -28.26 4.66 16.89
C MET A 1 -28.93 4.60 15.55
N GLU A 2 -29.61 5.65 15.15
CA GLU A 2 -30.41 5.62 13.93
C GLU A 2 -29.71 6.34 12.81
N ILE A 3 -29.78 5.77 11.60
CA ILE A 3 -29.39 6.42 10.36
C ILE A 3 -30.61 6.43 9.45
N LEU A 4 -30.85 7.57 8.82
CA LEU A 4 -31.93 7.75 7.84
C LEU A 4 -31.52 7.16 6.49
N LEU A 5 -32.46 6.47 5.86
CA LEU A 5 -32.36 5.98 4.50
C LEU A 5 -32.67 7.10 3.51
N ASN A 6 -31.86 7.22 2.47
CA ASN A 6 -32.03 8.25 1.45
C ASN A 6 -33.24 7.98 0.53
N ASP A 7 -33.62 6.72 0.34
CA ASP A 7 -34.69 6.35 -0.62
C ASP A 7 -36.10 6.43 -0.02
N THR A 8 -36.25 5.98 1.23
CA THR A 8 -37.57 5.69 1.83
C THR A 8 -37.87 6.58 3.03
N ASN A 9 -37.00 7.52 3.39
CA ASN A 9 -37.06 8.34 4.62
C ASN A 9 -37.26 7.54 5.93
N ASN A 10 -37.10 6.21 5.88
CA ASN A 10 -37.17 5.34 7.04
C ASN A 10 -35.85 5.37 7.82
N SER A 11 -35.89 5.07 9.11
CA SER A 11 -34.68 4.93 9.93
C SER A 11 -34.29 3.45 10.11
N ILE A 12 -32.98 3.18 10.13
CA ILE A 12 -32.43 1.86 10.50
C ILE A 12 -31.69 2.00 11.83
N ASN A 13 -31.95 1.08 12.75
CA ASN A 13 -31.24 1.02 14.01
C ASN A 13 -29.91 0.24 13.87
N ILE A 14 -28.83 0.85 14.34
CA ILE A 14 -27.47 0.34 14.21
C ILE A 14 -26.73 0.45 15.55
N SER A 15 -25.72 -0.40 15.70
CA SER A 15 -24.94 -0.51 16.93
C SER A 15 -24.12 0.76 17.23
N LYS A 16 -24.42 1.39 18.37
CA LYS A 16 -23.67 2.55 18.89
C LYS A 16 -22.18 2.24 19.07
N SER A 17 -21.84 1.00 19.44
CA SER A 17 -20.46 0.57 19.69
C SER A 17 -19.56 0.47 18.44
N ILE A 18 -20.14 0.56 17.23
CA ILE A 18 -19.42 0.53 15.95
C ILE A 18 -19.42 1.92 15.31
N PHE A 19 -20.56 2.61 15.37
CA PHE A 19 -20.82 3.85 14.63
C PHE A 19 -20.73 5.13 15.46
N ASN A 20 -20.48 5.02 16.78
CA ASN A 20 -20.27 6.17 17.66
C ASN A 20 -18.97 6.06 18.48
N CYS A 21 -17.89 5.57 17.88
CA CYS A 21 -16.57 5.55 18.52
C CYS A 21 -15.88 6.92 18.40
N LYS A 22 -15.07 7.33 19.39
CA LYS A 22 -14.21 8.52 19.26
C LYS A 22 -13.15 8.28 18.17
N PHE A 23 -12.88 9.29 17.36
CA PHE A 23 -11.88 9.17 16.30
C PHE A 23 -10.47 9.02 16.87
N ASN A 24 -9.81 7.90 16.57
CA ASN A 24 -8.40 7.67 16.88
C ASN A 24 -7.55 7.82 15.61
N LYS A 25 -7.02 9.03 15.39
CA LYS A 25 -6.22 9.38 14.22
C LYS A 25 -4.99 8.48 14.05
N LEU A 26 -4.28 8.17 15.14
CA LEU A 26 -3.05 7.37 15.09
C LEU A 26 -3.32 5.93 14.66
N LEU A 27 -4.37 5.32 15.22
CA LEU A 27 -4.77 3.96 14.85
C LEU A 27 -5.19 3.88 13.37
N VAL A 28 -6.00 4.84 12.92
CA VAL A 28 -6.46 4.90 11.52
C VAL A 28 -5.28 5.13 10.57
N HIS A 29 -4.39 6.07 10.90
CA HIS A 29 -3.18 6.36 10.13
C HIS A 29 -2.29 5.12 10.01
N GLN A 30 -2.02 4.42 11.11
CA GLN A 30 -1.22 3.19 11.09
C GLN A 30 -1.83 2.13 10.18
N VAL A 31 -3.15 1.92 10.25
CA VAL A 31 -3.83 0.94 9.42
C VAL A 31 -3.76 1.30 7.94
N ILE A 32 -3.94 2.58 7.60
CA ILE A 32 -3.85 3.07 6.22
C ILE A 32 -2.42 2.93 5.68
N ILE A 33 -1.40 3.33 6.44
CA ILE A 33 0.00 3.16 6.03
C ILE A 33 0.31 1.71 5.75
N SER A 34 -0.02 0.81 6.68
CA SER A 34 0.25 -0.61 6.47
C SER A 34 -0.53 -1.18 5.28
N PHE A 35 -1.77 -0.75 5.03
CA PHE A 35 -2.51 -1.12 3.82
C PHE A 35 -1.77 -0.68 2.55
N LEU A 36 -1.33 0.59 2.47
CA LEU A 36 -0.59 1.12 1.32
C LEU A 36 0.76 0.42 1.13
N VAL A 37 1.47 0.14 2.22
CA VAL A 37 2.77 -0.55 2.22
C VAL A 37 2.59 -2.00 1.75
N ASN A 38 1.52 -2.68 2.17
CA ASN A 38 1.22 -4.06 1.79
C ASN A 38 0.86 -4.21 0.30
N ASN A 39 0.29 -3.16 -0.32
CA ASN A 39 -0.01 -3.15 -1.75
C ASN A 39 1.22 -2.94 -2.65
N ARG A 40 2.41 -2.70 -2.07
CA ARG A 40 3.65 -2.54 -2.85
C ARG A 40 4.15 -3.89 -3.34
N SER A 41 4.31 -4.05 -4.65
CA SER A 41 4.82 -5.29 -5.27
C SER A 41 6.26 -5.62 -4.87
N GLY A 42 7.13 -4.60 -4.79
CA GLY A 42 8.55 -4.79 -4.45
C GLY A 42 9.39 -5.50 -5.50
N ASN A 43 8.93 -5.42 -6.75
CA ASN A 43 9.62 -5.98 -7.90
C ASN A 43 10.72 -5.03 -8.36
N LYS A 44 11.91 -5.16 -7.76
CA LYS A 44 13.13 -4.51 -8.24
C LYS A 44 14.36 -5.33 -7.87
N SER A 45 15.33 -5.36 -8.77
CA SER A 45 16.64 -5.94 -8.53
C SER A 45 17.73 -5.19 -9.29
N GLN A 46 18.94 -5.22 -8.76
CA GLN A 46 20.17 -4.83 -9.47
C GLN A 46 21.18 -5.94 -9.33
N LYS A 47 22.17 -5.97 -10.24
CA LYS A 47 23.26 -6.95 -10.21
C LYS A 47 24.34 -6.52 -9.24
N ASN A 48 24.69 -7.41 -8.31
CA ASN A 48 25.86 -7.21 -7.46
C ASN A 48 27.12 -7.64 -8.21
N LYS A 49 28.31 -7.47 -7.61
CA LYS A 49 29.56 -7.87 -8.27
C LYS A 49 29.62 -9.34 -8.70
N SER A 50 28.86 -10.23 -8.06
CA SER A 50 28.78 -11.65 -8.42
C SER A 50 27.82 -11.94 -9.58
N GLU A 51 26.75 -11.15 -9.72
CA GLU A 51 25.71 -11.31 -10.75
C GLU A 51 26.04 -10.56 -12.04
N VAL A 52 26.99 -9.61 -12.00
CA VAL A 52 27.50 -8.94 -13.20
C VAL A 52 28.27 -9.93 -14.09
N SER A 53 27.98 -9.90 -15.39
CA SER A 53 28.68 -10.73 -16.37
C SER A 53 30.13 -10.29 -16.54
N GLY A 54 31.06 -11.24 -16.64
CA GLY A 54 32.48 -10.98 -16.83
C GLY A 54 33.38 -12.02 -16.19
N SER A 55 34.69 -11.85 -16.34
CA SER A 55 35.70 -12.74 -15.78
C SER A 55 35.96 -12.48 -14.28
N ASN A 56 36.28 -13.54 -13.54
CA ASN A 56 36.81 -13.44 -12.17
C ASN A 56 38.34 -13.35 -12.14
N LYS A 57 39.02 -13.32 -13.30
CA LYS A 57 40.46 -13.14 -13.40
C LYS A 57 40.87 -11.77 -12.85
N LYS A 58 41.92 -11.75 -12.03
CA LYS A 58 42.50 -10.52 -11.50
C LYS A 58 42.98 -9.64 -12.66
N PRO A 59 42.64 -8.34 -12.72
CA PRO A 59 42.96 -7.50 -13.89
C PRO A 59 44.47 -7.33 -14.11
N TRP A 60 45.25 -7.29 -13.03
CA TRP A 60 46.72 -7.28 -13.05
C TRP A 60 47.30 -7.87 -11.76
N ARG A 61 48.59 -8.21 -11.78
CA ARG A 61 49.32 -8.73 -10.61
C ARG A 61 49.33 -7.77 -9.41
N GLN A 62 49.51 -8.29 -8.20
CA GLN A 62 49.32 -7.54 -6.95
C GLN A 62 50.33 -6.39 -6.71
N LYS A 63 51.55 -6.48 -7.27
CA LYS A 63 52.63 -5.49 -7.11
C LYS A 63 53.40 -5.34 -8.43
N GLY A 64 54.11 -4.21 -8.59
CA GLY A 64 55.04 -3.96 -9.70
C GLY A 64 54.42 -3.37 -10.97
N THR A 65 53.19 -2.85 -10.92
CA THR A 65 52.47 -2.28 -12.09
C THR A 65 52.27 -0.77 -12.05
N GLY A 66 52.61 -0.09 -10.94
CA GLY A 66 52.36 1.35 -10.75
C GLY A 66 50.87 1.76 -10.60
N ARG A 67 49.93 0.83 -10.78
CA ARG A 67 48.48 1.04 -10.66
C ARG A 67 47.98 0.70 -9.26
N ALA A 68 46.82 1.25 -8.88
CA ALA A 68 46.10 0.81 -7.68
C ALA A 68 45.82 -0.71 -7.72
N ARG A 69 45.69 -1.37 -6.56
CA ARG A 69 45.42 -2.81 -6.52
C ARG A 69 43.98 -3.10 -6.95
N SER A 70 43.78 -4.04 -7.86
CA SER A 70 42.45 -4.52 -8.25
C SER A 70 42.31 -6.03 -8.03
N GLY A 71 41.13 -6.45 -7.58
CA GLY A 71 40.77 -7.86 -7.40
C GLY A 71 39.89 -8.41 -8.53
N SER A 72 38.97 -7.60 -9.05
CA SER A 72 37.99 -8.01 -10.05
C SER A 72 37.53 -6.82 -10.90
N LEU A 73 37.28 -7.07 -12.18
CA LEU A 73 36.65 -6.12 -13.11
C LEU A 73 35.20 -5.79 -12.72
N LYS A 74 34.52 -6.66 -11.95
CA LYS A 74 33.12 -6.49 -11.53
C LYS A 74 32.97 -5.64 -10.27
N SER A 75 34.06 -5.07 -9.77
CA SER A 75 34.07 -4.22 -8.57
C SER A 75 33.10 -3.04 -8.75
N PRO A 76 32.30 -2.67 -7.73
CA PRO A 76 31.36 -1.55 -7.84
C PRO A 76 32.02 -0.19 -8.02
N ILE A 77 33.33 -0.09 -7.76
CA ILE A 77 34.12 1.12 -8.02
C ILE A 77 34.38 1.29 -9.52
N TRP A 78 34.37 0.20 -10.28
CA TRP A 78 34.66 0.21 -11.71
C TRP A 78 33.41 0.53 -12.52
N ARG A 79 33.59 1.24 -13.65
CA ARG A 79 32.53 1.42 -14.64
C ARG A 79 32.04 0.06 -15.15
N SER A 80 30.73 -0.10 -15.27
CA SER A 80 30.06 -1.38 -15.63
C SER A 80 30.23 -2.50 -14.58
N GLY A 81 30.76 -2.18 -13.40
CA GLY A 81 30.79 -3.08 -12.25
C GLY A 81 29.42 -3.28 -11.60
N GLY A 82 29.39 -4.10 -10.54
CA GLY A 82 28.16 -4.33 -9.78
C GLY A 82 27.72 -3.11 -8.96
N VAL A 83 26.52 -3.16 -8.39
CA VAL A 83 26.10 -2.19 -7.36
C VAL A 83 26.51 -2.72 -5.98
N THR A 84 27.03 -1.86 -5.10
CA THR A 84 27.51 -2.24 -3.75
C THR A 84 26.40 -2.83 -2.89
N PHE A 85 25.27 -2.12 -2.77
CA PHE A 85 24.08 -2.60 -2.08
C PHE A 85 22.94 -2.76 -3.08
N THR A 86 22.86 -3.94 -3.68
CA THR A 86 21.75 -4.24 -4.58
C THR A 86 20.45 -4.33 -3.82
N SER A 87 19.38 -3.82 -4.43
CA SER A 87 18.05 -4.23 -4.01
C SER A 87 17.77 -5.63 -4.55
N LYS A 88 17.06 -6.41 -3.75
CA LYS A 88 16.46 -7.68 -4.15
C LYS A 88 14.94 -7.56 -4.03
N PHE A 89 14.25 -8.50 -4.67
CA PHE A 89 12.83 -8.72 -4.44
C PHE A 89 12.56 -8.83 -2.95
N LYS A 90 11.65 -7.99 -2.44
CA LYS A 90 11.30 -7.99 -1.02
C LYS A 90 9.81 -7.79 -0.84
N LYS A 91 9.25 -8.48 0.15
CA LYS A 91 7.88 -8.28 0.60
C LYS A 91 7.87 -7.14 1.62
N TYR A 92 7.04 -6.13 1.41
CA TYR A 92 6.89 -4.99 2.32
C TYR A 92 5.92 -5.25 3.48
N HIS A 93 5.42 -6.48 3.63
CA HIS A 93 4.29 -6.81 4.49
C HIS A 93 4.47 -6.33 5.95
N GLN A 94 3.52 -5.53 6.43
CA GLN A 94 3.37 -5.10 7.81
C GLN A 94 2.16 -5.79 8.44
N LYS A 95 2.39 -6.50 9.54
CA LYS A 95 1.34 -7.17 10.31
C LYS A 95 0.53 -6.14 11.10
N ILE A 96 -0.80 -6.25 11.02
CA ILE A 96 -1.73 -5.53 11.88
C ILE A 96 -2.50 -6.53 12.73
N ASN A 97 -2.66 -6.21 14.01
CA ASN A 97 -3.48 -7.03 14.92
C ASN A 97 -4.96 -6.94 14.52
N LYS A 98 -5.67 -8.06 14.56
CA LYS A 98 -7.10 -8.13 14.18
C LYS A 98 -7.97 -7.10 14.92
N LYS A 99 -7.71 -6.89 16.23
CA LYS A 99 -8.41 -5.90 17.05
C LYS A 99 -8.13 -4.46 16.61
N MET A 100 -6.89 -4.16 16.20
CA MET A 100 -6.50 -2.84 15.70
C MET A 100 -7.20 -2.51 14.38
N TYR A 101 -7.22 -3.46 13.44
CA TYR A 101 -7.92 -3.30 12.17
C TYR A 101 -9.42 -3.04 12.38
N ARG A 102 -10.07 -3.87 13.20
CA ARG A 102 -11.49 -3.67 13.56
C ARG A 102 -11.73 -2.33 14.24
N GLY A 103 -10.84 -1.91 15.14
CA GLY A 103 -10.90 -0.61 15.80
C GLY A 103 -10.79 0.58 14.84
N ALA A 104 -9.87 0.50 13.87
CA ALA A 104 -9.71 1.52 12.83
C ALA A 104 -10.96 1.65 11.96
N ILE A 105 -11.54 0.52 11.52
CA ILE A 105 -12.79 0.52 10.74
C ILE A 105 -13.93 1.20 11.49
N LYS A 106 -14.11 0.89 12.78
CA LYS A 106 -15.11 1.54 13.63
C LYS A 106 -14.91 3.05 13.70
N CYS A 107 -13.66 3.50 13.89
CA CYS A 107 -13.32 4.93 13.90
C CYS A 107 -13.66 5.61 12.57
N ILE A 108 -13.35 4.96 11.44
CA ILE A 108 -13.63 5.48 10.10
C ILE A 108 -15.14 5.63 9.87
N PHE A 109 -15.92 4.57 10.12
CA PHE A 109 -17.37 4.64 9.94
C PHE A 109 -18.05 5.67 10.85
N SER A 110 -17.58 5.78 12.10
CA SER A 110 -18.09 6.80 13.03
C SER A 110 -17.82 8.23 12.52
N GLU A 111 -16.64 8.48 11.93
CA GLU A 111 -16.33 9.77 11.30
C GLU A 111 -17.12 10.02 10.03
N LEU A 112 -17.31 9.01 9.17
CA LEU A 112 -18.11 9.18 7.96
C LEU A 112 -19.55 9.62 8.28
N ILE A 113 -20.12 9.13 9.38
CA ILE A 113 -21.44 9.57 9.85
C ILE A 113 -21.38 10.99 10.42
N ARG A 114 -20.41 11.29 11.31
CA ARG A 114 -20.26 12.63 11.89
C ARG A 114 -20.07 13.72 10.82
N GLN A 115 -19.37 13.38 9.74
CA GLN A 115 -19.14 14.27 8.59
C GLN A 115 -20.28 14.25 7.56
N LYS A 116 -21.36 13.49 7.78
CA LYS A 116 -22.47 13.32 6.83
C LYS A 116 -22.03 12.82 5.44
N ARG A 117 -20.99 11.99 5.40
CA ARG A 117 -20.41 11.40 4.16
C ARG A 117 -20.86 9.96 3.92
N LEU A 118 -21.53 9.35 4.90
CA LEU A 118 -22.11 8.02 4.76
C LEU A 118 -23.58 8.15 4.38
N ILE A 119 -23.92 7.72 3.16
CA ILE A 119 -25.29 7.68 2.65
C ILE A 119 -25.74 6.23 2.63
N VAL A 120 -26.93 5.95 3.17
CA VAL A 120 -27.48 4.59 3.27
C VAL A 120 -28.71 4.47 2.39
N PHE A 121 -28.74 3.42 1.59
CA PHE A 121 -29.81 3.07 0.67
C PHE A 121 -30.40 1.72 1.10
N ASN A 122 -31.71 1.50 0.85
CA ASN A 122 -32.30 0.19 1.12
C ASN A 122 -31.91 -0.80 0.03
N ASN A 123 -31.92 -0.34 -1.23
CA ASN A 123 -31.46 -1.12 -2.36
C ASN A 123 -30.83 -0.21 -3.43
N PHE A 124 -29.56 -0.43 -3.72
CA PHE A 124 -28.84 0.32 -4.76
C PHE A 124 -28.48 -0.60 -5.94
N SER A 125 -29.45 -0.83 -6.83
CA SER A 125 -29.28 -1.68 -8.03
C SER A 125 -29.57 -0.93 -9.33
N ILE A 126 -29.21 -1.54 -10.45
CA ILE A 126 -29.46 -1.05 -11.82
C ILE A 126 -30.01 -2.21 -12.65
N ASN A 127 -31.02 -1.94 -13.47
CA ASN A 127 -31.70 -2.97 -14.26
C ASN A 127 -30.87 -3.47 -15.46
N SER A 128 -29.88 -2.71 -15.93
CA SER A 128 -28.99 -3.11 -17.04
C SER A 128 -27.55 -2.68 -16.77
N PRO A 129 -26.53 -3.43 -17.25
CA PRO A 129 -25.13 -3.09 -17.07
C PRO A 129 -24.68 -1.97 -18.03
N LYS A 130 -25.39 -0.83 -17.99
CA LYS A 130 -25.11 0.37 -18.79
C LYS A 130 -24.59 1.48 -17.88
N THR A 131 -23.39 1.98 -18.19
CA THR A 131 -22.72 3.04 -17.42
C THR A 131 -23.51 4.35 -17.39
N ASN A 132 -24.20 4.70 -18.47
CA ASN A 132 -25.07 5.89 -18.51
C ASN A 132 -26.22 5.83 -17.50
N VAL A 133 -26.79 4.65 -17.26
CA VAL A 133 -27.89 4.48 -16.29
C VAL A 133 -27.37 4.70 -14.87
N LEU A 134 -26.17 4.19 -14.55
CA LEU A 134 -25.51 4.44 -13.27
C LEU A 134 -25.21 5.94 -13.07
N LEU A 135 -24.66 6.60 -14.09
CA LEU A 135 -24.31 8.02 -14.03
C LEU A 135 -25.54 8.88 -13.68
N ASN A 136 -26.66 8.65 -14.36
CA ASN A 136 -27.91 9.38 -14.10
C ASN A 136 -28.41 9.13 -12.68
N LYS A 137 -28.31 7.90 -12.17
CA LYS A 137 -28.69 7.58 -10.79
C LYS A 137 -27.81 8.28 -9.77
N ILE A 138 -26.49 8.34 -9.98
CA ILE A 138 -25.55 9.02 -9.08
C ILE A 138 -25.77 10.53 -9.06
N LYS A 139 -26.08 11.16 -10.20
CA LYS A 139 -26.35 12.61 -10.27
C LYS A 139 -27.59 13.04 -9.46
N ASN A 140 -28.51 12.12 -9.22
CA ASN A 140 -29.75 12.37 -8.48
C ASN A 140 -29.60 12.15 -6.96
N ILE A 141 -28.41 11.76 -6.49
CA ILE A 141 -28.06 11.64 -5.06
C ILE A 141 -27.40 12.94 -4.60
#